data_AF-A0A525WGV9-F1
#
_entry.id   AF-A0A525WGV9-F1
#
_cell.length_a   1.000
_cell.length_b   1.000
_cell.length_c   1.000
_cell.angle_alpha   90.00
_cell.angle_beta   90.00
_cell.angle_gamma   90.00
#
_symmetry.space_group_name_H-M   'P 1'
#
loop_
_entity.id
_entity.type
_entity.pdbx_description
1 polymer ?
#
loop_
_entity_poly.entity_id
_entity_poly.type
_entity_poly.pdbx_seq_one_letter_code
_entity_poly.pdbx_strand_id
1 'polypeptide(L)'
;MMKSGPYQEIISIIGSQYFTPIAKLVDHWVAHPTMRRDSVGTQFYAGGYAVAVILLLVAALESFVARDRHFSKKQPLQKHVATPEYMKEIYRYRGYKRLSELFVVRDAIIHSHVWVIKYNLPKRGGRRFLSASRKSWSGNKRLEQRLDSKTYRTKLLRFNAIPSRIDGTDVVKTFDVVFTALRFLEKRGANPVALLSITVAHQGLDVPFESVAKRLAVALMK
;
A
#
# COMPACT_ATOMS: atom_id res chain seq x y z
N MET A 1 -42.05 34.11 0.46
CA MET A 1 -41.02 33.13 0.88
C MET A 1 -41.02 31.97 -0.10
N MET A 2 -40.04 31.89 -0.99
CA MET A 2 -39.84 30.71 -1.84
C MET A 2 -39.41 29.54 -0.96
N LYS A 3 -40.19 28.44 -0.95
CA LYS A 3 -39.76 27.17 -0.37
C LYS A 3 -38.60 26.65 -1.22
N SER A 4 -37.38 26.64 -0.69
CA SER A 4 -36.28 25.92 -1.31
C SER A 4 -36.67 24.46 -1.44
N GLY A 5 -36.66 23.93 -2.66
CA GLY A 5 -36.88 22.51 -2.91
C GLY A 5 -35.81 21.65 -2.22
N PRO A 6 -36.04 20.34 -2.05
CA PRO A 6 -35.03 19.45 -1.47
C PRO A 6 -33.77 19.49 -2.33
N TYR A 7 -32.65 19.92 -1.74
CA TYR A 7 -31.35 19.91 -2.42
C TYR A 7 -30.82 18.46 -2.49
N GLN A 8 -30.13 18.14 -3.58
CA GLN A 8 -29.44 16.86 -3.76
C GLN A 8 -27.94 17.11 -3.66
N GLU A 9 -27.23 16.24 -2.95
CA GLU A 9 -25.77 16.31 -2.79
C GLU A 9 -25.10 15.09 -3.44
N ILE A 10 -23.91 15.30 -4.01
CA ILE A 10 -23.07 14.23 -4.55
C ILE A 10 -21.76 14.22 -3.78
N ILE A 11 -21.41 13.05 -3.23
CA ILE A 11 -20.14 12.82 -2.56
C ILE A 11 -19.17 12.15 -3.54
N SER A 12 -18.09 12.85 -3.88
CA SER A 12 -17.08 12.39 -4.84
C SER A 12 -15.78 11.98 -4.14
N ILE A 13 -15.19 10.88 -4.61
CA ILE A 13 -13.85 10.42 -4.23
C ILE A 13 -13.11 9.87 -5.44
N ILE A 14 -11.78 9.86 -5.39
CA ILE A 14 -10.94 9.32 -6.46
C ILE A 14 -10.90 7.79 -6.41
N GLY A 15 -10.79 7.17 -5.22
CA GLY A 15 -10.93 5.73 -4.96
C GLY A 15 -10.58 4.77 -6.11
N SER A 16 -11.59 4.35 -6.85
CA SER A 16 -11.51 3.38 -7.96
C SER A 16 -10.75 3.89 -9.19
N GLN A 17 -10.62 5.20 -9.38
CA GLN A 17 -9.87 5.79 -10.49
C GLN A 17 -8.37 5.45 -10.43
N TYR A 18 -7.86 5.02 -9.28
CA TYR A 18 -6.49 4.52 -9.16
C TYR A 18 -6.29 3.10 -9.71
N PHE A 19 -7.36 2.31 -9.90
CA PHE A 19 -7.24 0.90 -10.27
C PHE A 19 -6.63 0.70 -11.67
N THR A 20 -7.07 1.49 -12.65
CA THR A 20 -6.51 1.45 -14.01
C THR A 20 -5.02 1.86 -14.05
N PRO A 21 -4.60 2.99 -13.44
CA PRO A 21 -3.18 3.31 -13.30
C PRO A 21 -2.36 2.21 -12.61
N ILE A 22 -2.88 1.59 -11.55
CA ILE A 22 -2.21 0.48 -10.87
C ILE A 22 -2.03 -0.70 -11.82
N ALA A 23 -3.08 -1.12 -12.53
CA ALA A 23 -3.01 -2.23 -13.48
C ALA A 23 -1.97 -1.97 -14.59
N LYS A 24 -1.98 -0.76 -15.16
CA LYS A 24 -0.99 -0.34 -16.17
C LYS A 24 0.44 -0.36 -15.64
N LEU A 25 0.68 0.12 -14.42
CA LEU A 25 2.01 0.05 -13.79
C LEU A 25 2.46 -1.40 -13.61
N VAL A 26 1.56 -2.30 -13.22
CA VAL A 26 1.87 -3.74 -13.12
C VAL A 26 2.19 -4.33 -14.50
N ASP A 27 1.45 -3.99 -15.55
CA ASP A 27 1.73 -4.44 -16.92
C ASP A 27 3.11 -4.01 -17.39
N HIS A 28 3.40 -2.71 -17.28
CA HIS A 28 4.69 -2.15 -17.64
C HIS A 28 5.83 -2.76 -16.85
N TRP A 29 5.59 -3.10 -15.57
CA TRP A 29 6.58 -3.76 -14.76
C TRP A 29 6.86 -5.20 -15.21
N VAL A 30 5.80 -6.01 -15.37
CA VAL A 30 5.91 -7.43 -15.75
C VAL A 30 6.47 -7.61 -17.16
N ALA A 31 6.31 -6.62 -18.04
CA ALA A 31 6.88 -6.64 -19.38
C ALA A 31 8.42 -6.51 -19.41
N HIS A 32 9.06 -6.10 -18.31
CA HIS A 32 10.51 -5.91 -18.28
C HIS A 32 11.24 -7.17 -17.80
N PRO A 33 12.37 -7.55 -18.42
CA PRO A 33 13.16 -8.69 -17.98
C PRO A 33 13.59 -8.57 -16.53
N THR A 34 13.45 -9.66 -15.77
CA THR A 34 13.99 -9.75 -14.42
C THR A 34 15.50 -9.82 -14.50
N MET A 35 16.20 -8.77 -14.05
CA MET A 35 17.65 -8.89 -13.89
C MET A 35 17.95 -9.62 -12.58
N ARG A 36 19.21 -9.99 -12.35
CA ARG A 36 19.61 -10.55 -11.05
C ARG A 36 19.58 -9.45 -9.97
N ARG A 37 18.90 -9.70 -8.86
CA ARG A 37 18.94 -8.82 -7.68
C ARG A 37 20.19 -9.07 -6.84
N ASP A 38 20.69 -8.04 -6.18
CA ASP A 38 21.62 -8.20 -5.06
C ASP A 38 20.87 -8.13 -3.73
N SER A 39 21.59 -8.17 -2.61
CA SER A 39 20.97 -8.16 -1.27
C SER A 39 20.86 -6.76 -0.65
N VAL A 40 21.40 -5.74 -1.31
CA VAL A 40 21.43 -4.34 -0.86
C VAL A 40 20.20 -3.59 -1.36
N GLY A 41 19.74 -3.89 -2.57
CA GLY A 41 18.57 -3.25 -3.14
C GLY A 41 17.90 -4.04 -4.25
N THR A 42 16.69 -3.61 -4.57
CA THR A 42 16.02 -3.99 -5.79
C THR A 42 16.62 -3.28 -6.99
N GLN A 43 16.35 -3.80 -8.19
CA GLN A 43 16.63 -3.06 -9.40
C GLN A 43 15.89 -1.74 -9.37
N PHE A 44 16.56 -0.69 -9.85
CA PHE A 44 16.00 0.66 -9.93
C PHE A 44 14.60 0.65 -10.58
N TYR A 45 14.47 -0.06 -11.70
CA TYR A 45 13.20 -0.21 -12.40
C TYR A 45 12.14 -0.89 -11.52
N ALA A 46 12.37 -2.13 -11.10
CA ALA A 46 11.39 -2.90 -10.30
C ALA A 46 11.03 -2.21 -8.97
N GLY A 47 12.00 -1.58 -8.30
CA GLY A 47 11.79 -0.84 -7.05
C GLY A 47 10.89 0.39 -7.25
N GLY A 48 11.09 1.15 -8.34
CA GLY A 48 10.24 2.29 -8.68
C GLY A 48 8.78 1.91 -8.89
N TYR A 49 8.52 0.87 -9.70
CA TYR A 49 7.15 0.36 -9.90
C TYR A 49 6.54 -0.19 -8.61
N ALA A 50 7.31 -0.96 -7.84
CA ALA A 50 6.83 -1.52 -6.58
C ALA A 50 6.37 -0.42 -5.61
N VAL A 51 7.19 0.62 -5.44
CA VAL A 51 6.86 1.78 -4.61
C VAL A 51 5.62 2.52 -5.15
N ALA A 52 5.56 2.80 -6.44
CA ALA A 52 4.43 3.51 -7.04
C ALA A 52 3.10 2.74 -6.86
N VAL A 53 3.10 1.43 -7.11
CA VAL A 53 1.92 0.58 -6.92
C VAL A 53 1.49 0.57 -5.45
N ILE A 54 2.42 0.44 -4.50
CA ILE A 54 2.10 0.49 -3.06
C ILE A 54 1.43 1.81 -2.68
N LEU A 55 2.00 2.94 -3.14
CA LEU A 55 1.45 4.26 -2.84
C LEU A 55 0.04 4.46 -3.40
N LEU A 56 -0.18 4.07 -4.65
CA LEU A 56 -1.50 4.18 -5.28
C LEU A 56 -2.54 3.27 -4.64
N LEU A 57 -2.15 2.05 -4.24
CA LEU A 57 -3.03 1.14 -3.49
C LEU A 57 -3.44 1.72 -2.13
N VAL A 58 -2.48 2.32 -1.40
CA VAL A 58 -2.78 2.97 -0.12
C VAL A 58 -3.67 4.21 -0.34
N ALA A 59 -3.38 5.04 -1.34
CA ALA A 59 -4.19 6.20 -1.67
C ALA A 59 -5.64 5.81 -2.03
N ALA A 60 -5.83 4.73 -2.79
CA ALA A 60 -7.15 4.19 -3.09
C ALA A 60 -7.90 3.80 -1.81
N LEU A 61 -7.26 3.06 -0.90
CA LEU A 61 -7.84 2.68 0.38
C LEU A 61 -8.18 3.91 1.24
N GLU A 62 -7.28 4.88 1.36
CA GLU A 62 -7.52 6.12 2.09
C GLU A 62 -8.71 6.90 1.54
N SER A 63 -8.85 6.94 0.22
CA SER A 63 -9.98 7.59 -0.46
C SER A 63 -11.32 6.92 -0.13
N PHE A 64 -11.39 5.58 -0.13
CA PHE A 64 -12.58 4.86 0.30
C PHE A 64 -12.89 5.02 1.79
N VAL A 65 -11.87 5.06 2.63
CA VAL A 65 -12.04 5.34 4.06
C VAL A 65 -12.52 6.77 4.30
N ALA A 66 -12.06 7.75 3.52
CA ALA A 66 -12.56 9.13 3.58
C ALA A 66 -14.05 9.22 3.22
N ARG A 67 -14.49 8.48 2.18
CA ARG A 67 -15.92 8.36 1.86
C ARG A 67 -16.70 7.70 3.00
N ASP A 68 -16.19 6.61 3.53
CA ASP A 68 -16.84 5.89 4.63
C ASP A 68 -17.01 6.80 5.87
N ARG A 69 -15.99 7.59 6.20
CA ARG A 69 -16.05 8.60 7.26
C ARG A 69 -17.17 9.61 7.09
N HIS A 70 -17.35 10.11 5.86
CA HIS A 70 -18.40 11.07 5.55
C HIS A 70 -19.80 10.51 5.87
N PHE A 71 -20.06 9.25 5.54
CA PHE A 71 -21.35 8.61 5.82
C PHE A 71 -21.46 8.04 7.23
N SER A 72 -20.33 7.73 7.87
CA SER A 72 -20.29 7.18 9.22
C SER A 72 -20.57 8.28 10.24
N LYS A 73 -21.81 8.35 10.73
CA LYS A 73 -22.24 9.24 11.84
C LYS A 73 -21.53 8.95 13.18
N LYS A 74 -20.59 7.99 13.21
CA LYS A 74 -19.88 7.53 14.41
C LYS A 74 -18.55 8.24 14.64
N GLN A 75 -18.15 9.15 13.75
CA GLN A 75 -16.86 9.81 13.86
C GLN A 75 -16.94 11.03 14.80
N PRO A 76 -16.02 11.16 15.79
CA PRO A 76 -15.89 12.40 16.54
C PRO A 76 -15.43 13.52 15.58
N LEU A 77 -16.18 14.62 15.53
CA LEU A 77 -16.07 15.74 14.58
C LEU A 77 -14.69 16.45 14.50
N GLN A 78 -13.69 16.07 15.29
CA GLN A 78 -12.52 16.94 15.56
C GLN A 78 -11.13 16.32 15.37
N LYS A 79 -10.98 15.06 14.91
CA LYS A 79 -9.63 14.49 14.70
C LYS A 79 -9.47 13.82 13.34
N HIS A 80 -8.48 14.29 12.57
CA HIS A 80 -7.92 13.58 11.42
C HIS A 80 -7.16 12.34 11.92
N VAL A 81 -7.91 11.29 12.25
CA VAL A 81 -7.36 10.01 12.68
C VAL A 81 -6.77 9.29 11.45
N ALA A 82 -5.61 8.66 11.59
CA ALA A 82 -5.02 7.86 10.52
C ALA A 82 -5.93 6.67 10.16
N THR A 83 -5.93 6.25 8.90
CA THR A 83 -6.80 5.15 8.41
C THR A 83 -6.76 3.88 9.27
N PRO A 84 -5.59 3.33 9.67
CA PRO A 84 -5.57 2.16 10.56
C PRO A 84 -6.27 2.41 11.90
N GLU A 85 -6.08 3.58 12.50
CA GLU A 85 -6.67 3.92 13.80
C GLU A 85 -8.18 4.13 13.68
N TYR A 86 -8.65 4.77 12.60
CA TYR A 86 -10.09 4.87 12.31
C TYR A 86 -10.74 3.48 12.18
N MET A 87 -10.12 2.59 11.40
CA MET A 87 -10.62 1.21 11.22
C MET A 87 -10.63 0.44 12.53
N LYS A 88 -9.66 0.69 13.43
CA LYS A 88 -9.61 0.08 14.76
C LYS A 88 -10.69 0.61 15.69
N GLU A 89 -10.80 1.93 15.82
CA GLU A 89 -11.67 2.58 16.80
C GLU A 89 -13.14 2.44 16.43
N ILE A 90 -13.50 2.70 15.17
CA ILE A 90 -14.90 2.71 14.73
C ILE A 90 -15.43 1.31 14.45
N TYR A 91 -14.60 0.45 13.87
CA TYR A 91 -15.04 -0.86 13.37
C TYR A 91 -14.46 -2.05 14.11
N ARG A 92 -13.55 -1.85 15.06
CA ARG A 92 -12.79 -2.95 15.72
C ARG A 92 -12.17 -3.89 14.69
N TYR A 93 -11.65 -3.33 13.60
CA TYR A 93 -11.17 -4.08 12.45
C TYR A 93 -10.06 -5.06 12.85
N ARG A 94 -10.34 -6.37 12.73
CA ARG A 94 -9.41 -7.45 13.10
C ARG A 94 -8.07 -7.37 12.35
N GLY A 95 -8.09 -6.85 11.12
CA GLY A 95 -6.90 -6.63 10.29
C GLY A 95 -6.05 -5.42 10.68
N TYR A 96 -6.37 -4.71 11.78
CA TYR A 96 -5.66 -3.50 12.22
C TYR A 96 -4.14 -3.65 12.25
N LYS A 97 -3.61 -4.74 12.83
CA LYS A 97 -2.14 -4.91 12.97
C LYS A 97 -1.44 -4.94 11.61
N ARG A 98 -2.01 -5.66 10.64
CA ARG A 98 -1.53 -5.76 9.25
C ARG A 98 -1.62 -4.42 8.54
N LEU A 99 -2.78 -3.76 8.63
CA LEU A 99 -3.01 -2.46 8.03
C LEU A 99 -2.07 -1.39 8.62
N SER A 100 -1.83 -1.42 9.92
CA SER A 100 -0.90 -0.52 10.59
C SER A 100 0.55 -0.71 10.12
N GLU A 101 1.00 -1.93 9.85
CA GLU A 101 2.34 -2.15 9.27
C GLU A 101 2.45 -1.66 7.82
N LEU A 102 1.40 -1.80 7.01
CA LEU A 102 1.37 -1.23 5.68
C LEU A 102 1.52 0.31 5.71
N PHE A 103 0.86 0.97 6.67
CA PHE A 103 0.98 2.42 6.82
C PHE A 103 2.37 2.86 7.28
N VAL A 104 3.07 2.03 8.07
CA VAL A 104 4.47 2.27 8.41
C VAL A 104 5.36 2.23 7.15
N VAL A 105 5.09 1.33 6.20
CA VAL A 105 5.81 1.25 4.92
C VAL A 105 5.49 2.46 4.05
N ARG A 106 4.21 2.85 3.93
CA ARG A 106 3.79 4.07 3.23
C ARG A 106 4.51 5.29 3.77
N ASP A 107 4.60 5.43 5.08
CA ASP A 107 5.31 6.54 5.72
C ASP A 107 6.81 6.49 5.43
N ALA A 108 7.42 5.30 5.47
CA ALA A 108 8.85 5.13 5.14
C ALA A 108 9.17 5.51 3.69
N ILE A 109 8.25 5.21 2.75
CA ILE A 109 8.35 5.62 1.34
C ILE A 109 8.20 7.14 1.21
N ILE A 110 7.11 7.71 1.69
CA ILE A 110 6.75 9.12 1.45
C ILE A 110 7.71 10.06 2.15
N HIS A 111 8.03 9.78 3.41
CA HIS A 111 8.94 10.63 4.18
C HIS A 111 10.41 10.35 3.85
N SER A 112 10.69 9.49 2.86
CA SER A 112 12.00 9.26 2.27
C SER A 112 13.11 9.17 3.32
N HIS A 113 12.87 8.36 4.37
CA HIS A 113 13.83 8.23 5.46
C HIS A 113 15.20 7.85 4.91
N VAL A 114 16.22 8.64 5.22
CA VAL A 114 17.58 8.40 4.70
C VAL A 114 18.19 7.22 5.44
N TRP A 115 18.49 6.16 4.67
CA TRP A 115 19.16 4.96 5.15
C TRP A 115 20.62 4.94 4.69
N VAL A 116 21.53 4.65 5.60
CA VAL A 116 22.93 4.34 5.32
C VAL A 116 23.06 2.82 5.33
N ILE A 117 23.38 2.23 4.18
CA ILE A 117 23.51 0.78 4.03
C ILE A 117 24.99 0.41 3.92
N LYS A 118 25.45 -0.47 4.82
CA LYS A 118 26.78 -1.07 4.75
C LYS A 118 26.68 -2.39 3.98
N TYR A 119 27.58 -2.57 3.02
CA TYR A 119 27.66 -3.78 2.21
C TYR A 119 29.10 -4.20 1.95
N ASN A 120 29.31 -5.47 1.61
CA ASN A 120 30.56 -5.95 1.03
C ASN A 120 30.39 -6.28 -0.46
N LEU A 121 31.49 -6.25 -1.21
CA LEU A 121 31.54 -6.60 -2.62
C LEU A 121 32.44 -7.84 -2.81
N PRO A 122 31.87 -9.06 -2.87
CA PRO A 122 32.66 -10.27 -3.05
C PRO A 122 33.25 -10.35 -4.47
N LYS A 123 34.34 -11.13 -4.65
CA LYS A 123 35.01 -11.33 -5.96
C LYS A 123 34.07 -11.89 -7.06
N ARG A 124 33.01 -12.60 -6.67
CA ARG A 124 31.95 -13.10 -7.56
C ARG A 124 30.60 -12.77 -6.95
N GLY A 125 29.67 -12.26 -7.77
CA GLY A 125 28.30 -11.93 -7.36
C GLY A 125 28.04 -10.43 -7.20
N GLY A 126 26.89 -10.09 -6.62
CA GLY A 126 26.49 -8.72 -6.32
C GLY A 126 26.81 -8.31 -4.88
N ARG A 127 26.40 -7.09 -4.50
CA ARG A 127 26.61 -6.55 -3.15
C ARG A 127 25.94 -7.41 -2.08
N ARG A 128 26.68 -7.74 -1.01
CA ARG A 128 26.15 -8.42 0.18
C ARG A 128 25.84 -7.43 1.28
N PHE A 129 24.59 -7.40 1.72
CA PHE A 129 24.12 -6.57 2.82
C PHE A 129 24.79 -7.00 4.13
N LEU A 130 25.27 -6.01 4.89
CA LEU A 130 25.84 -6.22 6.22
C LEU A 130 24.92 -5.63 7.30
N SER A 131 24.59 -4.34 7.18
CA SER A 131 23.73 -3.63 8.12
C SER A 131 23.17 -2.36 7.51
N ALA A 132 22.18 -1.79 8.18
CA ALA A 132 21.63 -0.49 7.83
C ALA A 132 21.46 0.38 9.08
N SER A 133 21.64 1.68 8.94
CA SER A 133 21.24 2.64 9.96
C SER A 133 20.42 3.73 9.31
N ARG A 134 19.34 4.12 9.99
CA ARG A 134 18.54 5.27 9.59
C ARG A 134 19.22 6.51 10.17
N LYS A 135 19.50 7.53 9.35
CA LYS A 135 19.90 8.85 9.90
C LYS A 135 18.71 9.38 10.68
N SER A 136 18.93 9.70 11.97
CA SER A 136 17.87 10.04 12.92
C SER A 136 16.98 11.16 12.39
N TRP A 137 15.69 10.89 12.31
CA TRP A 137 14.64 11.88 12.11
C TRP A 137 13.71 11.78 13.32
N SER A 138 13.42 12.91 13.96
CA SER A 138 12.59 12.97 15.16
C SER A 138 11.13 12.59 14.85
N GLY A 139 10.51 11.80 15.73
CA GLY A 139 9.04 11.68 15.77
C GLY A 139 8.40 10.39 15.25
N ASN A 140 9.13 9.39 14.75
CA ASN A 140 8.51 8.17 14.24
C ASN A 140 8.59 6.96 15.20
N LYS A 141 8.05 7.11 16.42
CA LYS A 141 7.94 6.03 17.42
C LYS A 141 7.17 4.80 16.89
N ARG A 142 6.21 5.03 15.98
CA ARG A 142 5.40 3.96 15.37
C ARG A 142 6.24 3.02 14.51
N LEU A 143 7.15 3.56 13.70
CA LEU A 143 8.06 2.74 12.90
C LEU A 143 8.92 1.85 13.81
N GLU A 144 9.53 2.40 14.87
CA GLU A 144 10.38 1.65 15.80
C GLU A 144 9.64 0.51 16.51
N GLN A 145 8.39 0.75 16.92
CA GLN A 145 7.56 -0.28 17.56
C GLN A 145 7.24 -1.45 16.63
N ARG A 146 7.18 -1.21 15.31
CA ARG A 146 6.77 -2.20 14.31
C ARG A 146 7.93 -2.79 13.50
N LEU A 147 9.12 -2.23 13.61
CA LEU A 147 10.31 -2.67 12.91
C LEU A 147 11.09 -3.71 13.73
N ASP A 148 11.55 -4.76 13.07
CA ASP A 148 12.58 -5.66 13.57
C ASP A 148 13.95 -5.02 13.30
N SER A 149 14.68 -4.67 14.36
CA SER A 149 15.97 -3.96 14.27
C SER A 149 17.08 -4.77 13.62
N LYS A 150 16.96 -6.10 13.55
CA LYS A 150 17.95 -6.97 12.92
C LYS A 150 17.72 -7.08 11.42
N THR A 151 16.46 -7.16 11.01
CA THR A 151 16.10 -7.41 9.60
C THR A 151 15.68 -6.15 8.85
N TYR A 152 15.41 -5.05 9.56
CA TYR A 152 14.83 -3.81 9.01
C TYR A 152 13.52 -4.07 8.24
N ARG A 153 12.77 -5.07 8.71
CA ARG A 153 11.46 -5.44 8.19
C ARG A 153 10.40 -5.27 9.25
N THR A 154 9.16 -5.07 8.84
CA THR A 154 8.05 -5.04 9.79
C THR A 154 7.88 -6.40 10.47
N LYS A 155 7.42 -6.43 11.73
CA LYS A 155 7.43 -7.66 12.54
C LYS A 155 6.47 -8.74 12.04
N LEU A 156 5.26 -8.35 11.62
CA LEU A 156 4.19 -9.28 11.23
C LEU A 156 4.26 -9.66 9.76
N LEU A 157 4.25 -8.67 8.87
CA LEU A 157 4.17 -8.86 7.42
C LEU A 157 5.55 -8.95 6.74
N ARG A 158 6.61 -8.67 7.50
CA ARG A 158 7.99 -8.68 7.00
C ARG A 158 8.15 -7.77 5.78
N PHE A 159 7.47 -6.63 5.74
CA PHE A 159 7.67 -5.63 4.70
C PHE A 159 9.05 -5.03 4.79
N ASN A 160 9.71 -4.73 3.66
CA ASN A 160 10.95 -3.98 3.68
C ASN A 160 10.69 -2.51 4.07
N ALA A 161 11.36 -2.02 5.12
CA ALA A 161 11.27 -0.62 5.54
C ALA A 161 12.36 0.27 4.92
N ILE A 162 13.39 -0.35 4.33
CA ILE A 162 14.44 0.33 3.56
C ILE A 162 13.88 0.53 2.14
N PRO A 163 13.65 1.77 1.66
CA PRO A 163 12.96 2.00 0.39
C PRO A 163 13.63 1.33 -0.80
N SER A 164 14.97 1.34 -0.86
CA SER A 164 15.73 0.69 -1.93
C SER A 164 15.61 -0.84 -1.97
N ARG A 165 15.00 -1.46 -0.95
CA ARG A 165 14.79 -2.91 -0.85
C ARG A 165 13.34 -3.31 -1.06
N ILE A 166 12.43 -2.37 -1.30
CA ILE A 166 11.03 -2.64 -1.58
C ILE A 166 10.94 -3.39 -2.92
N ASP A 167 10.27 -4.54 -2.90
CA ASP A 167 10.20 -5.47 -4.04
C ASP A 167 8.77 -5.96 -4.30
N GLY A 168 8.62 -6.87 -5.28
CA GLY A 168 7.30 -7.41 -5.61
C GLY A 168 6.66 -8.29 -4.56
N THR A 169 7.43 -8.84 -3.63
CA THR A 169 6.84 -9.53 -2.48
C THR A 169 6.14 -8.54 -1.55
N ASP A 170 6.64 -7.30 -1.44
CA ASP A 170 5.96 -6.23 -0.71
C ASP A 170 4.68 -5.80 -1.46
N VAL A 171 4.72 -5.68 -2.78
CA VAL A 171 3.52 -5.32 -3.57
C VAL A 171 2.40 -6.34 -3.40
N VAL A 172 2.70 -7.64 -3.49
CA VAL A 172 1.70 -8.72 -3.33
C VAL A 172 1.08 -8.68 -1.92
N LYS A 173 1.88 -8.48 -0.87
CA LYS A 173 1.37 -8.31 0.50
C LYS A 173 0.50 -7.06 0.63
N THR A 174 0.88 -5.96 -0.03
CA THR A 174 0.08 -4.73 -0.03
C THR A 174 -1.28 -4.94 -0.67
N PHE A 175 -1.35 -5.63 -1.81
CA PHE A 175 -2.61 -6.03 -2.43
C PHE A 175 -3.48 -6.84 -1.46
N ASP A 176 -2.92 -7.86 -0.79
CA ASP A 176 -3.67 -8.66 0.19
C ASP A 176 -4.25 -7.81 1.33
N VAL A 177 -3.44 -6.94 1.93
CA VAL A 177 -3.87 -6.07 3.03
C VAL A 177 -4.96 -5.09 2.57
N VAL A 178 -4.76 -4.45 1.41
CA VAL A 178 -5.69 -3.46 0.86
C VAL A 178 -7.00 -4.12 0.45
N PHE A 179 -6.97 -5.23 -0.28
CA PHE A 179 -8.19 -5.95 -0.67
C PHE A 179 -8.96 -6.47 0.53
N THR A 180 -8.27 -6.98 1.56
CA THR A 180 -8.94 -7.39 2.80
C THR A 180 -9.64 -6.21 3.48
N ALA A 181 -9.01 -5.03 3.50
CA ALA A 181 -9.62 -3.82 4.06
C ALA A 181 -10.79 -3.30 3.20
N LEU A 182 -10.67 -3.30 1.88
CA LEU A 182 -11.74 -2.89 0.96
C LEU A 182 -12.95 -3.82 1.05
N ARG A 183 -12.76 -5.15 1.07
CA ARG A 183 -13.85 -6.11 1.28
C ARG A 183 -14.53 -5.93 2.64
N PHE A 184 -13.76 -5.55 3.65
CA PHE A 184 -14.34 -5.21 4.95
C PHE A 184 -15.24 -3.98 4.84
N LEU A 185 -14.78 -2.91 4.18
CA LEU A 185 -15.55 -1.69 3.95
C LEU A 185 -16.78 -1.92 3.07
N GLU A 186 -16.70 -2.78 2.05
CA GLU A 186 -17.88 -3.19 1.25
C GLU A 186 -18.97 -3.83 2.11
N LYS A 187 -18.59 -4.68 3.08
CA LYS A 187 -19.55 -5.41 3.92
C LYS A 187 -20.11 -4.59 5.08
N ARG A 188 -19.40 -3.56 5.53
CA ARG A 188 -19.70 -2.83 6.80
C ARG A 188 -19.91 -1.34 6.62
N GLY A 189 -19.39 -0.77 5.54
CA GLY A 189 -19.46 0.65 5.25
C GLY A 189 -20.74 1.02 4.50
N ALA A 190 -21.01 2.31 4.42
CA ALA A 190 -22.12 2.86 3.65
C ALA A 190 -21.79 2.87 2.13
N ASN A 191 -21.35 1.73 1.58
CA ASN A 191 -20.94 1.62 0.18
C ASN A 191 -21.97 0.83 -0.62
N PRO A 192 -22.74 1.46 -1.51
CA PRO A 192 -23.73 0.77 -2.32
C PRO A 192 -23.11 0.01 -3.51
N VAL A 193 -21.78 0.09 -3.70
CA VAL A 193 -21.08 -0.45 -4.87
C VAL A 193 -20.02 -1.46 -4.45
N ALA A 194 -19.97 -2.60 -5.15
CA ALA A 194 -18.88 -3.56 -5.04
C ALA A 194 -17.59 -2.96 -5.63
N LEU A 195 -16.67 -2.58 -4.75
CA LEU A 195 -15.42 -1.88 -5.09
C LEU A 195 -14.47 -2.75 -5.90
N LEU A 196 -14.27 -4.01 -5.51
CA LEU A 196 -13.27 -4.88 -6.14
C LEU A 196 -13.73 -5.54 -7.46
N SER A 197 -15.01 -5.43 -7.78
CA SER A 197 -15.60 -5.96 -9.02
C SER A 197 -15.32 -5.10 -10.26
N ILE A 198 -14.71 -3.93 -10.07
CA ILE A 198 -14.39 -2.99 -11.15
C ILE A 198 -13.39 -3.64 -12.11
N THR A 199 -13.76 -3.65 -13.39
CA THR A 199 -12.94 -4.17 -14.49
C THR A 199 -11.85 -3.16 -14.86
N VAL A 200 -10.65 -3.66 -15.12
CA VAL A 200 -9.51 -2.90 -15.61
C VAL A 200 -8.84 -3.64 -16.77
N ALA A 201 -8.24 -2.90 -17.70
CA ALA A 201 -7.36 -3.49 -18.70
C ALA A 201 -6.02 -3.88 -18.04
N HIS A 202 -5.63 -5.15 -18.21
CA HIS A 202 -4.39 -5.73 -17.69
C HIS A 202 -3.85 -6.78 -18.67
N GLN A 203 -2.64 -6.56 -19.18
CA GLN A 203 -1.99 -7.39 -20.21
C GLN A 203 -2.86 -7.60 -21.46
N GLY A 204 -3.58 -6.54 -21.88
CA GLY A 204 -4.48 -6.58 -23.04
C GLY A 204 -5.82 -7.28 -22.80
N LEU A 205 -6.13 -7.68 -21.56
CA LEU A 205 -7.39 -8.32 -21.18
C LEU A 205 -8.16 -7.44 -20.20
N ASP A 206 -9.48 -7.41 -20.34
CA ASP A 206 -10.37 -6.84 -19.33
C ASP A 206 -10.59 -7.85 -18.20
N VAL A 207 -10.15 -7.50 -16.99
CA VAL A 207 -10.21 -8.39 -15.83
C VAL A 207 -10.70 -7.64 -14.59
N PRO A 208 -11.33 -8.31 -13.62
CA PRO A 208 -11.61 -7.70 -12.32
C PRO A 208 -10.30 -7.23 -11.67
N PHE A 209 -10.29 -6.04 -11.07
CA PHE A 209 -9.09 -5.48 -10.45
C PHE A 209 -8.47 -6.41 -9.39
N GLU A 210 -9.29 -7.18 -8.69
CA GLU A 210 -8.84 -8.19 -7.73
C GLU A 210 -7.88 -9.24 -8.35
N SER A 211 -8.04 -9.54 -9.64
CA SER A 211 -7.23 -10.54 -10.33
C SER A 211 -5.81 -10.08 -10.65
N VAL A 212 -5.55 -8.77 -10.67
CA VAL A 212 -4.22 -8.18 -10.95
C VAL A 212 -3.18 -8.69 -9.96
N ALA A 213 -3.54 -8.79 -8.68
CA ALA A 213 -2.63 -9.28 -7.63
C ALA A 213 -2.20 -10.74 -7.85
N LYS A 214 -3.14 -11.60 -8.26
CA LYS A 214 -2.87 -13.03 -8.54
C LYS A 214 -1.94 -13.17 -9.74
N ARG A 215 -2.18 -12.41 -10.79
CA ARG A 215 -1.37 -12.42 -12.02
C ARG A 215 0.05 -11.90 -11.76
N LEU A 216 0.19 -10.83 -10.98
CA LEU A 216 1.51 -10.35 -10.54
C LEU A 216 2.25 -11.42 -9.73
N ALA A 217 1.58 -12.08 -8.78
CA ALA A 217 2.21 -13.13 -7.99
C ALA A 217 2.73 -14.28 -8.86
N VAL A 218 1.97 -14.71 -9.87
CA VAL A 218 2.41 -15.72 -10.85
C VAL A 218 3.60 -15.23 -11.67
N ALA A 219 3.59 -13.98 -12.12
CA ALA A 219 4.69 -13.41 -12.90
C ALA A 219 6.01 -13.35 -12.09
N LEU A 220 5.93 -13.06 -10.78
CA LEU A 220 7.10 -12.98 -9.90
C LEU A 220 7.70 -14.33 -9.50
N MET A 221 7.02 -15.44 -9.78
CA MET A 221 7.52 -16.80 -9.53
C MET A 221 8.30 -17.39 -10.71
N LYS A 222 8.24 -16.75 -11.89
CA LYS A 222 8.99 -17.13 -13.08
C LYS A 222 10.38 -16.50 -13.05
#